data_AF-X1PCR7-F1
#
_entry.id   AF-X1PCR7-F1
#
_cell.length_a   1.000
_cell.length_b   1.000
_cell.length_c   1.000
_cell.angle_alpha   90.00
_cell.angle_beta   90.00
_cell.angle_gamma   90.00
#
_symmetry.space_group_name_H-M   'P 1'
#
loop_
_entity.id
_entity.type
_entity.pdbx_description
1 polymer ?
#
loop_
_entity_poly.entity_id
_entity_poly.type
_entity_poly.pdbx_seq_one_letter_code
_entity_poly.pdbx_strand_id
1 'polypeptide(L)' 'MWHMWDIPLGMGWWMAFGGLWMVVFWGGLIALIVWGIMKLTRRGDTTPKHDPLDVAKERYAKGEISREEFEQIKKDLS' A
#
# COMPACT_ATOMS: atom_id res chain seq x y z
N MET A 1 -58.46 -15.03 -13.43
CA MET A 1 -57.41 -14.57 -14.35
C MET A 1 -56.42 -13.76 -13.54
N TRP A 2 -55.22 -14.28 -13.36
CA TRP A 2 -54.18 -13.68 -12.52
C TRP A 2 -53.46 -12.59 -13.31
N HIS A 3 -53.69 -11.32 -12.97
CA HIS A 3 -52.82 -10.21 -13.36
C HIS A 3 -51.97 -9.86 -12.16
N MET A 4 -50.85 -10.56 -12.03
CA MET A 4 -49.70 -10.09 -11.27
C MET A 4 -48.64 -9.75 -12.32
N TRP A 5 -47.75 -8.79 -12.04
CA TRP A 5 -46.56 -8.40 -12.84
C TRP A 5 -46.55 -7.07 -13.59
N ASP A 6 -47.27 -6.06 -13.10
CA ASP A 6 -46.86 -4.67 -13.36
C ASP A 6 -45.94 -4.20 -12.20
N ILE A 7 -44.72 -4.74 -12.14
CA ILE A 7 -43.67 -4.11 -11.34
C ILE A 7 -43.30 -2.83 -12.12
N PRO A 8 -43.49 -1.62 -11.57
CA PRO A 8 -43.13 -0.41 -12.28
C PRO A 8 -41.63 -0.44 -12.50
N LEU A 9 -41.23 -0.68 -13.75
CA LEU A 9 -39.83 -0.81 -14.15
C LEU A 9 -38.99 0.38 -13.68
N GLY A 10 -39.59 1.55 -13.43
CA GLY A 10 -38.89 2.72 -12.89
C GLY A 10 -38.36 2.61 -11.46
N MET A 11 -38.98 1.81 -10.58
CA MET A 11 -38.60 1.77 -9.16
C MET A 11 -37.36 0.89 -8.89
N GLY A 12 -37.17 -0.15 -9.70
CA GLY A 12 -36.01 -1.05 -9.62
C GLY A 12 -34.71 -0.38 -10.04
N TRP A 13 -34.75 0.47 -11.08
CA TRP A 13 -33.57 1.23 -11.53
C TRP A 13 -33.10 2.24 -10.49
N TRP A 14 -34.03 2.91 -9.81
CA TRP A 14 -33.68 3.87 -8.75
C TRP A 14 -33.02 3.18 -7.54
N MET A 15 -33.53 2.01 -7.15
CA MET A 15 -32.91 1.19 -6.10
C MET A 15 -31.52 0.67 -6.51
N ALA A 16 -31.36 0.21 -7.76
CA ALA A 16 -30.06 -0.23 -8.27
C ALA A 16 -29.05 0.93 -8.31
N PHE A 17 -29.48 2.12 -8.74
CA PHE A 17 -28.64 3.32 -8.79
C PHE A 17 -28.23 3.78 -7.39
N GLY A 18 -29.16 3.75 -6.43
CA GLY A 18 -28.88 4.06 -5.02
C GLY A 18 -27.90 3.07 -4.38
N GLY A 19 -28.09 1.77 -4.63
CA GLY A 19 -27.17 0.73 -4.15
C GLY A 19 -25.77 0.86 -4.74
N LEU A 20 -25.68 1.15 -6.04
CA LEU A 20 -24.40 1.37 -6.72
C LEU A 20 -23.67 2.59 -6.15
N TRP A 21 -24.38 3.71 -5.94
CA TRP A 21 -23.82 4.92 -5.35
C TRP A 21 -23.26 4.69 -3.95
N MET A 22 -23.94 3.87 -3.14
CA MET A 22 -23.46 3.50 -1.81
C MET A 22 -22.13 2.73 -1.89
N VAL A 23 -22.03 1.74 -2.79
CA VAL A 23 -20.80 0.96 -2.97
C VAL A 23 -19.67 1.83 -3.50
N VAL A 24 -19.94 2.71 -4.47
CA VAL A 24 -18.95 3.65 -5.00
C VAL A 24 -18.48 4.62 -3.92
N PHE A 25 -19.38 5.12 -3.08
CA PHE A 25 -19.01 6.01 -1.97
C PHE A 25 -18.11 5.31 -0.96
N TRP A 26 -18.48 4.12 -0.47
CA TRP A 26 -17.66 3.36 0.47
C TRP A 26 -16.35 2.87 -0.14
N GLY A 27 -16.39 2.35 -1.37
CA GLY A 27 -15.21 1.93 -2.11
C GLY A 27 -14.25 3.09 -2.37
N GLY A 28 -14.78 4.25 -2.74
CA GLY A 28 -14.02 5.49 -2.91
C GLY A 28 -13.41 5.98 -1.60
N LEU A 29 -14.15 5.95 -0.49
CA LEU A 29 -13.65 6.31 0.83
C LEU A 29 -12.49 5.41 1.26
N ILE A 30 -12.63 4.09 1.11
CA ILE A 30 -11.55 3.13 1.42
C ILE A 30 -10.35 3.38 0.51
N ALA A 31 -10.56 3.55 -0.79
CA ALA A 31 -9.49 3.85 -1.75
C ALA A 31 -8.72 5.13 -1.38
N LEU A 32 -9.43 6.17 -0.93
CA LEU A 32 -8.83 7.43 -0.51
C LEU A 32 -8.01 7.28 0.77
N ILE A 33 -8.49 6.50 1.75
CA ILE A 33 -7.73 6.16 2.97
C ILE A 33 -6.47 5.38 2.60
N VAL A 34 -6.60 4.31 1.80
CA VAL A 34 -5.46 3.48 1.37
C VAL A 34 -4.46 4.32 0.58
N TRP A 35 -4.91 5.17 -0.34
CA TRP A 35 -4.05 6.07 -1.10
C TRP A 35 -3.35 7.09 -0.20
N GLY A 36 -4.06 7.63 0.78
CA GLY A 36 -3.51 8.55 1.78
C GLY A 36 -2.41 7.91 2.62
N ILE A 37 -2.67 6.71 3.15
CA ILE A 37 -1.68 5.92 3.90
C ILE A 37 -0.49 5.59 3.01
N MET A 38 -0.71 5.06 1.80
CA MET A 38 0.35 4.69 0.87
C MET A 38 1.23 5.88 0.45
N LYS A 39 0.64 7.07 0.30
CA LYS A 39 1.38 8.30 -0.01
C LYS A 39 2.19 8.78 1.20
N LEU A 40 1.71 8.56 2.41
CA LEU A 40 2.40 8.91 3.65
C LEU A 40 3.53 7.91 3.96
N THR A 41 3.30 6.60 3.78
CA THR A 41 4.34 5.58 3.90
C THR A 41 5.38 5.68 2.80
N ARG A 42 5.00 5.95 1.54
CA ARG A 42 5.99 6.23 0.47
C ARG A 42 6.83 7.49 0.71
N ARG A 43 6.32 8.46 1.48
CA ARG A 43 7.12 9.60 1.97
C ARG A 43 8.02 9.23 3.16
N GLY A 44 7.71 8.14 3.87
CA GLY A 44 8.52 7.53 4.93
C GLY A 44 9.44 6.40 4.45
N ASP A 45 9.31 5.94 3.20
CA ASP A 45 10.21 5.01 2.52
C ASP A 45 11.45 5.73 1.94
N THR A 46 11.79 6.90 2.47
CA THR A 46 13.18 7.30 2.65
C THR A 46 13.71 6.81 3.99
N THR A 47 13.12 5.77 4.58
CA THR A 47 13.93 4.83 5.33
C THR A 47 14.93 4.36 4.28
N PRO A 48 16.21 4.76 4.35
CA PRO A 48 17.19 4.02 3.59
C PRO A 48 16.88 2.59 4.00
N LYS A 49 16.68 1.69 3.04
CA LYS A 49 17.23 0.35 3.27
C LYS A 49 18.63 0.70 3.77
N HIS A 50 18.86 0.67 5.08
CA HIS A 50 20.19 0.67 5.62
C HIS A 50 20.65 -0.67 5.13
N ASP A 51 21.13 -0.63 3.89
CA ASP A 51 21.71 -1.73 3.21
C ASP A 51 22.72 -2.21 4.26
N PRO A 52 22.70 -3.48 4.67
CA PRO A 52 23.60 -3.88 5.75
C PRO A 52 25.07 -3.54 5.41
N LEU A 53 25.36 -3.30 4.12
CA LEU A 53 26.54 -2.62 3.59
C LEU A 53 26.81 -1.20 4.13
N ASP A 54 25.81 -0.32 4.23
CA ASP A 54 25.95 1.03 4.79
C ASP A 54 26.27 0.98 6.29
N VAL A 55 25.66 0.06 7.03
CA VAL A 55 25.99 -0.18 8.45
C VAL A 55 27.42 -0.70 8.60
N ALA A 56 27.84 -1.62 7.74
CA ALA A 56 29.21 -2.14 7.72
C ALA A 56 30.22 -1.04 7.37
N LYS A 57 29.90 -0.17 6.40
CA LYS A 57 30.74 0.94 5.96
C LYS A 57 30.95 1.98 7.06
N GLU A 58 29.90 2.28 7.83
CA GLU A 58 29.99 3.21 8.95
C GLU A 58 30.90 2.66 10.06
N ARG A 59 30.80 1.36 10.38
CA ARG A 59 31.68 0.71 11.37
C ARG A 59 33.12 0.63 10.91
N TYR A 60 33.36 0.38 9.61
CA TYR A 60 34.70 0.41 9.04
C TYR A 60 35.31 1.81 9.12
N ALA A 61 34.54 2.86 8.82
CA ALA A 61 34.99 4.25 8.94
C ALA A 61 35.27 4.67 10.40
N LYS A 62 34.53 4.11 11.37
CA LYS A 62 34.81 4.26 12.80
C LYS A 62 36.01 3.44 13.28
N GLY A 63 36.53 2.53 12.45
CA GLY A 63 37.62 1.62 12.80
C GLY A 63 37.20 0.50 13.76
N GLU A 64 35.90 0.26 13.91
CA GLU A 64 35.34 -0.79 14.77
C GLU A 64 35.47 -2.19 14.15
N ILE A 65 35.62 -2.27 12.82
CA ILE A 65 35.83 -3.52 12.07
C ILE A 65 37.04 -3.40 11.15
N SER A 66 37.72 -4.52 10.91
CA SER A 66 38.85 -4.58 10.00
C SER A 66 38.41 -4.60 8.52
N ARG A 67 39.35 -4.35 7.62
CA ARG A 67 39.09 -4.40 6.17
C ARG A 67 38.67 -5.81 5.73
N GLU A 68 39.23 -6.84 6.35
CA GLU A 68 38.92 -8.24 6.07
C GLU A 68 37.48 -8.58 6.47
N GLU A 69 37.02 -8.11 7.63
CA GLU A 69 35.65 -8.28 8.10
C GLU A 69 34.64 -7.53 7.21
N PHE A 70 34.99 -6.32 6.78
CA PHE A 70 34.16 -5.55 5.84
C PHE A 70 34.00 -6.25 4.49
N GLU A 71 35.08 -6.81 3.93
CA GLU A 71 35.05 -7.53 2.65
C GLU A 71 34.26 -8.85 2.74
N GLN A 72 34.28 -9.55 3.88
CA GLN A 72 33.44 -10.73 4.11
C GLN A 72 31.96 -10.36 4.14
N ILE A 73 31.58 -9.36 4.94
CA ILE A 73 30.20 -8.87 5.03
C ILE A 73 29.69 -8.42 3.67
N LYS A 74 30.53 -7.71 2.89
CA LYS A 74 30.19 -7.26 1.54
C LYS A 74 29.97 -8.41 0.56
N LYS A 75 30.73 -9.51 0.67
CA LYS A 75 30.53 -10.71 -0.15
C LYS A 75 29.27 -11.48 0.23
N ASP A 76 28.96 -11.55 1.52
CA ASP A 76 27.80 -12.29 2.03
C ASP A 76 26.46 -11.57 1.77
N LEU A 77 26.49 -10.24 1.63
CA LEU A 77 25.33 -9.40 1.33
C LEU A 77 25.08 -9.16 -0.16
N SER A 78 26.00 -9.62 -1.03
CA SER A 78 25.92 -9.47 -2.49
C SER A 78 25.05 -10.52 -3.16
#